data_AF-A0A0H2R559-F1
#
_entry.id   AF-A0A0H2R559-F1
#
_cell.length_a   1.000
_cell.length_b   1.000
_cell.length_c   1.000
_cell.angle_alpha   90.00
_cell.angle_beta   90.00
_cell.angle_gamma   90.00
#
_symmetry.space_group_name_H-M   'P 1'
#
loop_
_entity.id
_entity.type
_entity.pdbx_description
1 polymer ?
#
loop_
_entity_poly.entity_id
_entity_poly.type
_entity_poly.pdbx_seq_one_letter_code
_entity_poly.pdbx_strand_id
1 'polypeptide(L)'
;MTSVSNRFVCCVCVLTMLVSKSRKYIEQWLQNTSTMKERSTKELRRDRQASIEGKLRALGYDNDDLDTQFDPKDWKWNQLIQQTRPITDRVWENIRPQLEEIIKLRRKHAGAKFLAIRRNIRQQELGRRFVDYLPQVRKLPFGKFYMRGDLLEEPFVKELLDENDAKIPFDDKRWHRIFDRVPEFVAKHIKVIEGHCADVISKAFKESKEMDRPLNAIDDEQHLELLEDPIEDMDRIPSCLLSATSLFKYGGHRLEDYTEILHIRPLARRRIWSTRDDGWSTDKTDVVSSGGVVSMASFLLKQLGLPEDTSMSYMLACGTDFRCLTCSRASQTWSMTWAELVDHFVKANDGYKNDLETIKDRELDVPFLNDHDVTSEITGNLVARVPRTTVDLIPTLEYANRYSILSKTWGEEVSFEICSQSVKDSSDGETQEDSNERTETLIGSNYCPLCRKLGLWHREEIVRGMRKHTRTRHGTDLEGNSLTEQSGVGQDATQRLDA
;
A
#
# COMPACT_ATOMS: atom_id res chain seq x y z
N MET A 1 -53.61 -79.56 -9.40
CA MET A 1 -52.99 -78.65 -10.40
C MET A 1 -51.87 -77.75 -9.85
N THR A 2 -51.57 -77.73 -8.54
CA THR A 2 -50.53 -76.87 -7.92
C THR A 2 -49.08 -77.37 -8.08
N SER A 3 -48.85 -78.66 -8.28
CA SER A 3 -47.50 -79.27 -8.35
C SER A 3 -46.72 -78.95 -9.65
N VAL A 4 -47.41 -78.80 -10.78
CA VAL A 4 -46.78 -78.45 -12.07
C VAL A 4 -46.33 -76.98 -12.09
N SER A 5 -47.05 -76.10 -11.37
CA SER A 5 -46.73 -74.68 -11.26
C SER A 5 -45.39 -74.43 -10.54
N ASN A 6 -45.12 -75.15 -9.44
CA ASN A 6 -43.90 -74.95 -8.65
C ASN A 6 -42.60 -75.38 -9.37
N ARG A 7 -42.64 -76.42 -10.22
CA ARG A 7 -41.46 -76.80 -11.02
C ARG A 7 -41.16 -75.80 -12.12
N PHE A 8 -42.19 -75.20 -12.72
CA PHE A 8 -42.02 -74.16 -13.74
C PHE A 8 -41.40 -72.90 -13.15
N VAL A 9 -41.87 -72.46 -11.97
CA VAL A 9 -41.31 -71.30 -11.25
C VAL A 9 -39.84 -71.52 -10.87
N CYS A 10 -39.47 -72.73 -10.42
CA CYS A 10 -38.08 -73.07 -10.09
C CYS A 10 -37.16 -73.04 -11.33
N CYS A 11 -37.57 -73.65 -12.44
CA CYS A 11 -36.81 -73.61 -13.69
C CYS A 11 -36.63 -72.18 -14.23
N VAL A 12 -37.68 -71.35 -14.18
CA VAL A 12 -37.60 -69.95 -14.61
C VAL A 12 -36.64 -69.16 -13.72
N CYS A 13 -36.65 -69.36 -12.41
CA CYS A 13 -35.70 -68.69 -11.49
C CYS A 13 -34.24 -69.11 -11.72
N VAL A 14 -33.97 -70.39 -11.97
CA VAL A 14 -32.61 -70.85 -12.28
C VAL A 14 -32.13 -70.30 -13.61
N LEU A 15 -32.99 -70.27 -14.63
CA LEU A 15 -32.66 -69.71 -15.94
C LEU A 15 -32.41 -68.20 -15.86
N THR A 16 -33.23 -67.43 -15.14
CA THR A 16 -33.03 -65.98 -14.97
C THR A 16 -31.75 -65.67 -14.18
N MET A 17 -31.41 -66.47 -13.17
CA MET A 17 -30.13 -66.34 -12.46
C MET A 17 -28.92 -66.62 -13.36
N LEU A 18 -28.99 -67.68 -14.19
CA LEU A 18 -27.91 -68.00 -15.14
C LEU A 18 -27.76 -66.91 -16.20
N VAL A 19 -28.86 -66.40 -16.76
CA VAL A 19 -28.84 -65.29 -17.71
C VAL A 19 -28.28 -64.01 -17.08
N SER A 20 -28.68 -63.69 -15.85
CA SER A 20 -28.14 -62.54 -15.11
C SER A 20 -26.64 -62.67 -14.83
N LYS A 21 -26.17 -63.86 -14.45
CA LYS A 21 -24.75 -64.15 -14.22
C LYS A 21 -23.94 -64.06 -15.51
N SER A 22 -24.42 -64.65 -16.60
CA SER A 22 -23.79 -64.56 -17.92
C SER A 22 -23.74 -63.13 -18.44
N ARG A 23 -24.82 -62.35 -18.26
CA ARG A 23 -24.85 -60.92 -18.59
C ARG A 23 -23.75 -60.15 -17.87
N LYS A 24 -23.58 -60.35 -16.56
CA LYS A 24 -22.52 -59.69 -15.79
C LYS A 24 -21.12 -60.02 -16.31
N TYR A 25 -20.86 -61.29 -16.66
CA TYR A 25 -19.56 -61.67 -17.23
C TYR A 25 -19.32 -61.06 -18.61
N ILE A 26 -20.35 -60.97 -19.45
CA ILE A 26 -20.26 -60.34 -20.77
C ILE A 26 -20.01 -58.83 -20.62
N GLU A 27 -20.74 -58.14 -19.74
CA GLU A 27 -20.55 -56.71 -19.45
C GLU A 27 -19.13 -56.44 -18.92
N GLN A 28 -18.65 -57.28 -17.98
CA GLN A 28 -17.30 -57.17 -17.44
C GLN A 28 -16.22 -57.43 -18.51
N TRP A 29 -16.41 -58.44 -19.36
CA TRP A 29 -15.49 -58.73 -20.46
C TRP A 29 -15.46 -57.60 -21.48
N LEU A 30 -16.60 -57.02 -21.85
CA LEU A 30 -16.70 -55.86 -22.75
C LEU A 30 -15.98 -54.65 -22.15
N GLN A 31 -16.18 -54.37 -20.86
CA GLN A 31 -15.50 -53.27 -20.17
C GLN A 31 -13.99 -53.48 -20.10
N ASN A 32 -13.54 -54.69 -19.75
CA ASN A 32 -12.12 -55.03 -19.69
C ASN A 32 -11.47 -54.94 -21.07
N THR A 33 -12.11 -55.48 -22.11
CA THR A 33 -11.60 -55.43 -23.49
C THR A 33 -11.54 -54.01 -24.01
N SER A 34 -12.56 -53.19 -23.72
CA SER A 34 -12.58 -51.76 -24.04
C SER A 34 -11.43 -51.02 -23.35
N THR A 35 -11.26 -51.24 -22.05
CA THR A 35 -10.17 -50.64 -21.25
C THR A 35 -8.79 -51.06 -21.77
N MET A 36 -8.60 -52.34 -22.10
CA MET A 36 -7.34 -52.83 -22.67
C MET A 36 -7.07 -52.21 -24.04
N LYS A 37 -8.07 -52.11 -24.91
CA LYS A 37 -7.96 -51.45 -26.22
C LYS A 37 -7.62 -49.97 -26.09
N GLU A 38 -8.25 -49.27 -25.14
CA GLU A 38 -7.95 -47.86 -24.86
C GLU A 38 -6.52 -47.67 -24.34
N ARG A 39 -6.06 -48.54 -23.42
CA ARG A 39 -4.66 -48.52 -22.93
C ARG A 39 -3.66 -48.75 -24.06
N SER A 40 -3.85 -49.78 -24.88
CA SER A 40 -2.99 -50.07 -26.03
C SER A 40 -2.99 -48.92 -27.04
N THR A 41 -4.17 -48.32 -27.30
CA THR A 41 -4.29 -47.12 -28.15
C THR A 41 -3.51 -45.92 -27.58
N LYS A 42 -3.59 -45.69 -26.26
CA LYS A 42 -2.85 -44.62 -25.58
C LYS A 42 -1.34 -44.86 -25.58
N GLU A 43 -0.91 -46.11 -25.51
CA GLU A 43 0.50 -46.49 -25.57
C GLU A 43 1.07 -46.25 -26.97
N LEU A 44 0.40 -46.72 -28.02
CA LEU A 44 0.80 -46.45 -29.42
C LEU A 44 0.87 -44.94 -29.73
N ARG A 45 -0.05 -44.14 -29.18
CA ARG A 45 -0.01 -42.67 -29.33
C ARG A 45 1.20 -42.06 -28.61
N ARG A 46 1.53 -42.54 -27.41
CA ARG A 46 2.69 -42.08 -26.63
C ARG A 46 4.00 -42.44 -27.35
N ASP A 47 4.13 -43.65 -27.86
CA ASP A 47 5.32 -44.09 -28.59
C ASP A 47 5.52 -43.29 -29.87
N ARG A 48 4.42 -43.05 -30.60
CA ARG A 48 4.43 -42.19 -31.79
C ARG A 48 4.87 -40.77 -31.42
N GLN A 49 4.29 -40.18 -30.38
CA GLN A 49 4.64 -38.84 -29.92
C GLN A 49 6.12 -38.76 -29.53
N ALA A 50 6.61 -39.69 -28.73
CA ALA A 50 8.02 -39.74 -28.33
C ALA A 50 8.96 -39.88 -29.54
N SER A 51 8.57 -40.65 -30.56
CA SER A 51 9.32 -40.79 -31.81
C SER A 51 9.35 -39.49 -32.63
N ILE A 52 8.22 -38.77 -32.75
CA ILE A 52 8.15 -37.45 -33.40
C ILE A 52 9.04 -36.45 -32.67
N GLU A 53 8.83 -36.31 -31.36
CA GLU A 53 9.59 -35.37 -30.53
C GLU A 53 11.08 -35.69 -30.56
N GLY A 54 11.47 -36.97 -30.52
CA GLY A 54 12.85 -37.40 -30.65
C GLY A 54 13.46 -37.01 -32.00
N LYS A 55 12.74 -37.22 -33.11
CA LYS A 55 13.19 -36.78 -34.44
C LYS A 55 13.26 -35.25 -34.58
N LEU A 56 12.31 -34.50 -34.01
CA LEU A 56 12.35 -33.03 -33.98
C LEU A 56 13.53 -32.51 -33.13
N ARG A 57 13.79 -33.09 -31.96
CA ARG A 57 14.97 -32.73 -31.14
C ARG A 57 16.27 -33.01 -31.89
N ALA A 58 16.35 -34.11 -32.65
CA ALA A 58 17.51 -34.40 -33.51
C ALA A 58 17.72 -33.37 -34.63
N LEU A 59 16.69 -32.62 -35.01
CA LEU A 59 16.77 -31.49 -35.95
C LEU A 59 17.09 -30.14 -35.27
N GLY A 60 17.26 -30.12 -33.94
CA GLY A 60 17.60 -28.92 -33.18
C GLY A 60 16.39 -28.13 -32.64
N TYR A 61 15.18 -28.69 -32.65
CA TYR A 61 14.03 -28.08 -31.98
C TYR A 61 14.12 -28.30 -30.47
N ASP A 62 13.83 -27.25 -29.69
CA ASP A 62 13.88 -27.29 -28.23
C ASP A 62 12.54 -27.73 -27.63
N ASN A 63 12.45 -27.84 -26.30
CA ASN A 63 11.20 -28.27 -25.65
C ASN A 63 10.08 -27.22 -25.74
N ASP A 64 10.42 -25.93 -25.84
CA ASP A 64 9.43 -24.85 -25.96
C ASP A 64 8.77 -24.90 -27.34
N ASP A 65 9.54 -25.27 -28.36
CA ASP A 65 9.04 -25.55 -29.69
C ASP A 65 8.05 -26.72 -29.72
N LEU A 66 8.04 -27.60 -28.72
CA LEU A 66 7.16 -28.78 -28.66
C LEU A 66 5.98 -28.59 -27.71
N ASP A 67 6.01 -27.56 -26.87
CA ASP A 67 4.97 -27.28 -25.88
C ASP A 67 3.71 -26.71 -26.53
N THR A 68 2.59 -27.38 -26.31
CA THR A 68 1.29 -27.06 -26.91
C THR A 68 0.41 -26.17 -26.04
N GLN A 69 0.87 -25.73 -24.86
CA GLN A 69 0.03 -25.02 -23.88
C GLN A 69 -0.60 -23.73 -24.42
N PHE A 70 0.00 -23.13 -25.47
CA PHE A 70 -0.46 -21.89 -26.10
C PHE A 70 -1.01 -22.07 -27.51
N ASP A 71 -1.17 -23.32 -27.96
CA ASP A 71 -1.68 -23.59 -29.30
C ASP A 71 -3.17 -23.19 -29.40
N PRO A 72 -3.56 -22.50 -30.48
CA PRO A 72 -4.95 -22.39 -30.88
C PRO A 72 -5.61 -23.76 -31.05
N LYS A 73 -6.90 -23.86 -30.67
CA LYS A 73 -7.66 -25.13 -30.70
C LYS A 73 -7.76 -25.76 -32.09
N ASP A 74 -7.60 -24.97 -33.14
CA ASP A 74 -7.72 -25.36 -34.54
C ASP A 74 -6.41 -25.87 -35.16
N TRP A 75 -5.29 -25.83 -34.43
CA TRP A 75 -4.01 -26.32 -34.95
C TRP A 75 -3.99 -27.84 -35.10
N LYS A 76 -3.43 -28.30 -36.23
CA LYS A 76 -3.39 -29.73 -36.59
C LYS A 76 -2.34 -30.54 -35.81
N TRP A 77 -1.64 -29.95 -34.86
CA TRP A 77 -0.57 -30.61 -34.08
C TRP A 77 -1.03 -31.94 -33.48
N ASN A 78 -2.13 -31.92 -32.71
CA ASN A 78 -2.69 -33.13 -32.12
C ASN A 78 -3.16 -34.16 -33.16
N GLN A 79 -3.61 -33.72 -34.34
CA GLN A 79 -4.04 -34.63 -35.42
C GLN A 79 -2.85 -35.37 -36.07
N LEU A 80 -1.69 -34.74 -36.12
CA LEU A 80 -0.46 -35.33 -36.66
C LEU A 80 0.19 -36.30 -35.66
N ILE A 81 0.16 -35.94 -34.37
CA ILE A 81 0.86 -36.65 -33.31
C ILE A 81 0.03 -37.76 -32.68
N GLN A 82 -1.27 -37.57 -32.43
CA GLN A 82 -2.10 -38.56 -31.72
C GLN A 82 -2.65 -39.69 -32.61
N GLN A 83 -2.02 -39.96 -33.75
CA GLN A 83 -2.37 -41.10 -34.59
C GLN A 83 -1.86 -42.40 -33.95
N THR A 84 -2.56 -43.50 -34.17
CA THR A 84 -2.18 -44.82 -33.60
C THR A 84 -1.19 -45.59 -34.47
N ARG A 85 -0.92 -45.11 -35.70
CA ARG A 85 -0.01 -45.78 -36.62
C ARG A 85 1.44 -45.47 -36.24
N PRO A 86 2.36 -46.44 -36.27
CA PRO A 86 3.78 -46.18 -36.04
C PRO A 86 4.35 -45.26 -37.13
N ILE A 87 5.44 -44.57 -36.81
CA ILE A 87 6.12 -43.68 -37.75
C ILE A 87 7.11 -44.47 -38.59
N THR A 88 6.82 -44.53 -39.88
CA THR A 88 7.77 -44.96 -40.90
C THR A 88 8.47 -43.73 -41.49
N ASP A 89 9.61 -43.91 -42.15
CA ASP A 89 10.34 -42.78 -42.73
C ASP A 89 9.51 -42.04 -43.79
N ARG A 90 8.73 -42.76 -44.59
CA ARG A 90 7.79 -42.14 -45.54
C ARG A 90 6.73 -41.28 -44.83
N VAL A 91 6.20 -41.75 -43.70
CA VAL A 91 5.21 -40.96 -42.92
C VAL A 91 5.90 -39.74 -42.32
N TRP A 92 7.12 -39.90 -41.82
CA TRP A 92 7.93 -38.80 -41.28
C TRP A 92 8.17 -37.70 -42.32
N GLU A 93 8.65 -38.04 -43.52
CA GLU A 93 8.89 -37.07 -44.60
C GLU A 93 7.63 -36.29 -44.98
N ASN A 94 6.45 -36.93 -44.89
CA ASN A 94 5.18 -36.28 -45.20
C ASN A 94 4.69 -35.32 -44.10
N ILE A 95 4.89 -35.67 -42.82
CA ILE A 95 4.38 -34.87 -41.69
C ILE A 95 5.37 -33.80 -41.22
N ARG A 96 6.67 -34.02 -41.42
CA ARG A 96 7.74 -33.11 -41.01
C ARG A 96 7.50 -31.65 -41.44
N PRO A 97 7.29 -31.32 -42.74
CA PRO A 97 7.11 -29.93 -43.15
C PRO A 97 5.91 -29.26 -42.46
N GLN A 98 4.84 -29.99 -42.18
CA GLN A 98 3.67 -29.48 -41.47
C GLN A 98 3.98 -29.20 -39.99
N LEU A 99 4.78 -30.06 -39.34
CA LEU A 99 5.22 -29.84 -37.96
C LEU A 99 6.15 -28.63 -37.88
N GLU A 100 7.10 -28.49 -38.80
CA GLU A 100 8.02 -27.34 -38.85
C GLU A 100 7.25 -26.02 -39.09
N GLU A 101 6.21 -26.03 -39.93
CA GLU A 101 5.32 -24.88 -40.14
C GLU A 101 4.57 -24.51 -38.86
N ILE A 102 4.00 -25.50 -38.16
CA ILE A 102 3.33 -25.27 -36.87
C ILE A 102 4.30 -24.69 -35.83
N ILE A 103 5.51 -25.22 -35.73
CA ILE A 103 6.55 -24.70 -34.82
C ILE A 103 6.90 -23.24 -35.18
N LYS A 104 7.05 -22.94 -36.47
CA LYS A 104 7.30 -21.57 -36.95
C LYS A 104 6.17 -20.62 -36.55
N LEU A 105 4.90 -21.05 -36.71
CA LEU A 105 3.75 -20.29 -36.24
C LEU A 105 3.75 -20.14 -34.72
N ARG A 106 4.12 -21.18 -33.96
CA ARG A 106 4.22 -21.15 -32.49
C ARG A 106 5.23 -20.11 -32.04
N ARG A 107 6.43 -20.10 -32.61
CA ARG A 107 7.45 -19.08 -32.32
C ARG A 107 6.92 -17.67 -32.59
N LYS A 108 6.18 -17.47 -33.67
CA LYS A 108 5.61 -16.17 -34.04
C LYS A 108 4.48 -15.71 -33.11
N HIS A 109 3.56 -16.62 -32.72
CA HIS A 109 2.34 -16.26 -32.00
C HIS A 109 2.44 -16.42 -30.47
N ALA A 110 3.20 -17.41 -30.01
CA ALA A 110 3.35 -17.75 -28.60
C ALA A 110 4.73 -17.37 -28.03
N GLY A 111 5.68 -16.92 -28.87
CA GLY A 111 7.03 -16.58 -28.44
C GLY A 111 7.08 -15.61 -27.26
N ALA A 112 6.25 -14.56 -27.28
CA ALA A 112 6.15 -13.60 -26.18
C ALA A 112 5.62 -14.23 -24.87
N LYS A 113 4.69 -15.20 -24.96
CA LYS A 113 4.15 -15.90 -23.78
C LYS A 113 5.17 -16.84 -23.17
N PHE A 114 5.90 -17.60 -24.00
CA PHE A 114 7.00 -18.43 -23.53
C PHE A 114 8.12 -17.61 -22.91
N LEU A 115 8.48 -16.47 -23.53
CA LEU A 115 9.43 -15.53 -22.95
C LEU A 115 8.96 -15.03 -21.58
N ALA A 116 7.69 -14.66 -21.44
CA ALA A 116 7.13 -14.23 -20.15
C ALA A 116 7.17 -15.34 -19.08
N ILE A 117 6.87 -16.60 -19.45
CA ILE A 117 7.00 -17.75 -18.54
C ILE A 117 8.45 -17.92 -18.10
N ARG A 118 9.41 -17.96 -19.04
CA ARG A 118 10.82 -18.15 -18.73
C ARG A 118 11.37 -17.01 -17.87
N ARG A 119 10.99 -15.77 -18.18
CA ARG A 119 11.34 -14.59 -17.38
C ARG A 119 10.79 -14.69 -15.96
N ASN A 120 9.55 -15.12 -15.78
CA ASN A 120 8.95 -15.32 -14.46
C ASN A 120 9.69 -16.41 -13.66
N ILE A 121 10.06 -17.53 -14.30
CA ILE A 121 10.87 -18.58 -13.66
C ILE A 121 12.22 -18.01 -13.18
N ARG A 122 12.93 -17.26 -14.03
CA ARG A 122 14.19 -16.63 -13.64
C ARG A 122 14.02 -15.60 -12.53
N GLN A 123 12.95 -14.81 -12.54
CA GLN A 123 12.64 -13.87 -11.45
C GLN A 123 12.41 -14.60 -10.12
N GLN A 124 11.77 -15.77 -10.15
CA GLN A 124 11.61 -16.62 -8.95
C GLN A 124 12.95 -17.21 -8.49
N GLU A 125 13.82 -17.64 -9.42
CA GLU A 125 15.18 -18.10 -9.12
C GLU A 125 16.03 -17.00 -8.47
N LEU A 126 16.05 -15.80 -9.07
CA LEU A 126 16.71 -14.61 -8.52
C LEU A 126 16.14 -14.27 -7.15
N GLY A 127 14.82 -14.31 -7.00
CA GLY A 127 14.16 -14.01 -5.73
C GLY A 127 14.53 -14.97 -4.60
N ARG A 128 14.62 -16.28 -4.88
CA ARG A 128 15.09 -17.28 -3.91
C ARG A 128 16.52 -16.96 -3.46
N ARG A 129 17.42 -16.70 -4.41
CA ARG A 129 18.82 -16.34 -4.10
C ARG A 129 18.94 -15.04 -3.31
N PHE A 130 18.14 -14.02 -3.64
CA PHE A 130 18.12 -12.78 -2.88
C PHE A 130 17.69 -12.99 -1.43
N VAL A 131 16.72 -13.88 -1.18
CA VAL A 131 16.32 -14.25 0.19
C VAL A 131 17.46 -14.95 0.93
N ASP A 132 18.16 -15.88 0.27
CA ASP A 132 19.31 -16.60 0.87
C ASP A 132 20.46 -15.66 1.25
N TYR A 133 20.68 -14.59 0.46
CA TYR A 133 21.74 -13.61 0.66
C TYR A 133 21.30 -12.35 1.43
N LEU A 134 20.04 -12.28 1.84
CA LEU A 134 19.49 -11.14 2.55
C LEU A 134 20.25 -10.79 3.84
N PRO A 135 20.75 -11.75 4.66
CA PRO A 135 21.57 -11.43 5.82
C PRO A 135 22.83 -10.64 5.48
N GLN A 136 23.45 -10.91 4.33
CA GLN A 136 24.64 -10.21 3.84
C GLN A 136 24.27 -8.82 3.32
N VAL A 137 23.19 -8.71 2.55
CA VAL A 137 22.68 -7.42 2.08
C VAL A 137 22.37 -6.50 3.26
N ARG A 138 21.71 -7.02 4.31
CA ARG A 138 21.38 -6.25 5.53
C ARG A 138 22.57 -5.77 6.34
N LYS A 139 23.77 -6.35 6.14
CA LYS A 139 25.01 -5.87 6.77
C LYS A 139 25.62 -4.67 6.03
N LEU A 140 25.18 -4.41 4.79
CA LEU A 140 25.60 -3.23 4.05
C LEU A 140 24.93 -1.98 4.63
N PRO A 141 25.58 -0.81 4.57
CA PRO A 141 24.91 0.47 4.80
C PRO A 141 23.64 0.54 3.94
N PHE A 142 22.51 0.91 4.54
CA PHE A 142 21.20 1.01 3.86
C PHE A 142 20.60 -0.29 3.33
N GLY A 143 21.28 -1.43 3.48
CA GLY A 143 20.83 -2.70 2.90
C GLY A 143 19.50 -3.21 3.45
N LYS A 144 19.04 -2.68 4.60
CA LYS A 144 17.69 -2.95 5.13
C LYS A 144 16.57 -2.31 4.30
N PHE A 145 16.85 -1.22 3.56
CA PHE A 145 15.87 -0.52 2.72
C PHE A 145 15.77 -1.08 1.31
N TYR A 146 16.75 -1.90 0.93
CA TYR A 146 16.85 -2.50 -0.39
C TYR A 146 16.10 -3.84 -0.43
N MET A 147 15.03 -3.88 -1.22
CA MET A 147 14.12 -5.02 -1.34
C MET A 147 14.35 -5.78 -2.65
N ARG A 148 13.73 -6.97 -2.75
CA ARG A 148 13.78 -7.77 -3.99
C ARG A 148 13.22 -7.00 -5.18
N GLY A 149 12.12 -6.28 -4.99
CA GLY A 149 11.51 -5.44 -6.02
C GLY A 149 12.47 -4.39 -6.57
N ASP A 150 13.25 -3.74 -5.69
CA ASP A 150 14.25 -2.74 -6.07
C ASP A 150 15.34 -3.34 -6.96
N LEU A 151 15.83 -4.53 -6.60
CA LEU A 151 16.81 -5.26 -7.40
C LEU A 151 16.28 -5.63 -8.79
N LEU A 152 14.99 -5.97 -8.90
CA LEU A 152 14.37 -6.28 -10.19
C LEU A 152 14.20 -5.06 -11.10
N GLU A 153 14.20 -3.85 -10.53
CA GLU A 153 14.11 -2.61 -11.29
C GLU A 153 15.45 -2.17 -11.90
N GLU A 154 16.58 -2.69 -11.39
CA GLU A 154 17.91 -2.37 -11.90
C GLU A 154 18.10 -2.77 -13.37
N PRO A 155 18.52 -1.85 -14.27
CA PRO A 155 18.68 -2.14 -15.69
C PRO A 155 19.60 -3.32 -15.98
N PHE A 156 20.71 -3.44 -15.24
CA PHE A 156 21.64 -4.56 -15.36
C PHE A 156 20.99 -5.91 -15.02
N VAL A 157 20.10 -5.92 -14.02
CA VAL A 157 19.38 -7.14 -13.62
C VAL A 157 18.32 -7.50 -14.68
N LYS A 158 17.61 -6.51 -15.23
CA LYS A 158 16.65 -6.70 -16.33
C LYS A 158 17.34 -7.31 -17.56
N GLU A 159 18.48 -6.76 -17.97
CA GLU A 159 19.28 -7.30 -19.07
C GLU A 159 19.68 -8.76 -18.81
N LEU A 160 20.15 -9.07 -17.59
CA LEU A 160 20.54 -10.43 -17.23
C LEU A 160 19.35 -11.41 -17.22
N LEU A 161 18.16 -10.95 -16.79
CA LEU A 161 16.94 -11.74 -16.80
C LEU A 161 16.46 -12.02 -18.24
N ASP A 162 16.69 -11.10 -19.17
CA ASP A 162 16.31 -11.24 -20.57
C ASP A 162 17.40 -11.92 -21.44
N GLU A 163 18.60 -12.12 -20.90
CA GLU A 163 19.74 -12.73 -21.61
C GLU A 163 19.36 -14.06 -22.28
N ASN A 164 19.58 -14.16 -23.60
CA ASN A 164 19.25 -15.32 -24.43
C ASN A 164 17.76 -15.72 -24.34
N ASP A 165 16.85 -14.75 -24.47
CA ASP A 165 15.39 -14.95 -24.41
C ASP A 165 14.94 -15.69 -23.14
N ALA A 166 15.62 -15.45 -22.03
CA ALA A 166 15.40 -16.18 -20.78
C ALA A 166 15.66 -17.71 -20.81
N LYS A 167 16.31 -18.26 -21.85
CA LYS A 167 16.48 -19.72 -22.03
C LYS A 167 17.53 -20.36 -21.11
N ILE A 168 18.57 -19.61 -20.74
CA ILE A 168 19.62 -20.12 -19.84
C ILE A 168 19.13 -20.07 -18.38
N PRO A 169 19.26 -21.12 -17.56
CA PRO A 169 18.89 -21.05 -16.15
C PRO A 169 19.66 -19.98 -15.38
N PHE A 170 19.07 -19.42 -14.33
CA PHE A 170 19.74 -18.43 -13.49
C PHE A 170 20.67 -19.11 -12.48
N ASP A 171 21.94 -19.27 -12.88
CA ASP A 171 22.97 -20.01 -12.16
C ASP A 171 23.75 -19.16 -11.13
N ASP A 172 24.65 -19.80 -10.38
CA ASP A 172 25.45 -19.15 -9.34
C ASP A 172 26.34 -18.04 -9.94
N LYS A 173 26.91 -18.27 -11.13
CA LYS A 173 27.78 -17.28 -11.78
C LYS A 173 27.04 -15.98 -12.07
N ARG A 174 25.81 -16.05 -12.59
CA ARG A 174 24.96 -14.87 -12.80
C ARG A 174 24.59 -14.18 -11.52
N TRP A 175 24.28 -14.95 -10.47
CA TRP A 175 24.00 -14.39 -9.16
C TRP A 175 25.18 -13.59 -8.61
N HIS A 176 26.41 -14.14 -8.64
CA HIS A 176 27.59 -13.44 -8.13
C HIS A 176 27.86 -12.14 -8.90
N ARG A 177 27.67 -12.14 -10.24
CA ARG A 177 27.77 -10.91 -11.05
C ARG A 177 26.83 -9.79 -10.58
N ILE A 178 25.63 -10.14 -10.10
CA ILE A 178 24.70 -9.18 -9.50
C ILE A 178 25.16 -8.82 -8.09
N PHE A 179 25.48 -9.83 -7.28
CA PHE A 179 25.83 -9.64 -5.87
C PHE A 179 27.05 -8.74 -5.67
N ASP A 180 28.06 -8.85 -6.53
CA ASP A 180 29.25 -7.98 -6.53
C ASP A 180 28.90 -6.49 -6.71
N ARG A 181 27.73 -6.19 -7.31
CA ARG A 181 27.23 -4.83 -7.53
C ARG A 181 26.18 -4.38 -6.52
N VAL A 182 25.69 -5.28 -5.66
CA VAL A 182 24.66 -4.93 -4.67
C VAL A 182 25.06 -3.76 -3.76
N PRO A 183 26.32 -3.62 -3.29
CA PRO A 183 26.71 -2.43 -2.52
C PRO A 183 26.50 -1.11 -3.27
N GLU A 184 26.83 -1.06 -4.56
CA GLU A 184 26.60 0.09 -5.44
C GLU A 184 25.10 0.36 -5.58
N PHE A 185 24.30 -0.68 -5.86
CA PHE A 185 22.84 -0.54 -6.03
C PHE A 185 22.15 -0.07 -4.76
N VAL A 186 22.51 -0.61 -3.60
CA VAL A 186 21.97 -0.21 -2.30
C VAL A 186 22.24 1.27 -2.02
N ALA A 187 23.48 1.71 -2.26
CA ALA A 187 23.89 3.10 -2.06
C ALA A 187 23.21 4.06 -3.04
N LYS A 188 23.02 3.66 -4.30
CA LYS A 188 22.26 4.43 -5.29
C LYS A 188 20.79 4.50 -4.94
N HIS A 189 20.21 3.39 -4.48
CA HIS A 189 18.77 3.28 -4.21
C HIS A 189 18.29 4.22 -3.12
N ILE A 190 19.07 4.39 -2.05
CA ILE A 190 18.69 5.34 -0.99
C ILE A 190 18.60 6.78 -1.54
N LYS A 191 19.49 7.16 -2.46
CA LYS A 191 19.45 8.47 -3.13
C LYS A 191 18.25 8.62 -4.07
N VAL A 192 17.79 7.53 -4.68
CA VAL A 192 16.52 7.53 -5.44
C VAL A 192 15.33 7.76 -4.52
N ILE A 193 15.30 7.14 -3.34
CA ILE A 193 14.25 7.37 -2.33
C ILE A 193 14.29 8.82 -1.85
N GLU A 194 15.46 9.34 -1.47
CA GLU A 194 15.66 10.73 -1.03
C GLU A 194 15.21 11.73 -2.08
N GLY A 195 15.71 11.61 -3.31
CA GLY A 195 15.37 12.53 -4.40
C GLY A 195 13.88 12.57 -4.64
N HIS A 196 13.23 11.41 -4.69
CA HIS A 196 11.78 11.34 -4.85
C HIS A 196 11.01 12.01 -3.70
N CYS A 197 11.35 11.72 -2.44
CA CYS A 197 10.72 12.37 -1.30
C CYS A 197 10.97 13.88 -1.29
N ALA A 198 12.18 14.32 -1.64
CA ALA A 198 12.56 15.73 -1.67
C ALA A 198 11.79 16.49 -2.76
N ASP A 199 11.61 15.88 -3.94
CA ASP A 199 10.80 16.44 -5.02
C ASP A 199 9.34 16.60 -4.61
N VAL A 200 8.77 15.57 -3.97
CA VAL A 200 7.38 15.58 -3.46
C VAL A 200 7.17 16.73 -2.45
N ILE A 201 8.10 16.88 -1.51
CA ILE A 201 8.04 17.95 -0.50
C ILE A 201 8.27 19.33 -1.13
N SER A 202 9.24 19.45 -2.04
CA SER A 202 9.52 20.73 -2.72
C SER A 202 8.31 21.20 -3.51
N LYS A 203 7.59 20.28 -4.16
CA LYS A 203 6.32 20.58 -4.82
C LYS A 203 5.26 21.03 -3.81
N ALA A 204 5.09 20.32 -2.70
CA ALA A 204 4.14 20.70 -1.65
C ALA A 204 4.46 22.07 -1.03
N PHE A 205 5.72 22.42 -0.83
CA PHE A 205 6.12 23.76 -0.38
C PHE A 205 5.72 24.85 -1.37
N LYS A 206 5.91 24.62 -2.68
CA LYS A 206 5.47 25.57 -3.71
C LYS A 206 3.96 25.78 -3.67
N GLU A 207 3.19 24.68 -3.62
CA GLU A 207 1.73 24.72 -3.48
C GLU A 207 1.31 25.50 -2.21
N SER A 208 1.97 25.29 -1.07
CA SER A 208 1.68 26.02 0.17
C SER A 208 1.91 27.53 0.02
N LYS A 209 3.03 27.93 -0.61
CA LYS A 209 3.33 29.36 -0.83
C LYS A 209 2.32 30.02 -1.76
N GLU A 210 1.87 29.31 -2.79
CA GLU A 210 0.83 29.78 -3.70
C GLU A 210 -0.51 29.99 -2.98
N MET A 211 -0.83 29.16 -1.97
CA MET A 211 -2.04 29.32 -1.15
C MET A 211 -1.98 30.55 -0.24
N ASP A 212 -0.80 30.90 0.29
CA ASP A 212 -0.61 32.01 1.23
C ASP A 212 -0.36 33.36 0.53
N ARG A 213 -0.09 33.35 -0.79
CA ARG A 213 0.27 34.55 -1.54
C ARG A 213 -0.95 35.48 -1.68
N PRO A 214 -0.86 36.75 -1.20
CA PRO A 214 -1.84 37.77 -1.58
C PRO A 214 -1.77 37.96 -3.09
N LEU A 215 -2.92 37.99 -3.78
CA LEU A 215 -3.07 38.04 -5.25
C LEU A 215 -2.22 39.09 -6.00
N ASN A 216 -1.53 40.01 -5.32
CA ASN A 216 -0.83 41.15 -5.90
C ASN A 216 0.70 41.21 -5.62
N ALA A 217 1.32 40.22 -4.98
CA ALA A 217 2.77 40.25 -4.74
C ALA A 217 3.54 39.83 -6.01
N ILE A 218 4.45 40.67 -6.51
CA ILE A 218 5.32 40.40 -7.67
C ILE A 218 6.46 39.45 -7.27
N ASP A 219 6.74 38.44 -8.10
CA ASP A 219 7.80 37.43 -7.86
C ASP A 219 9.20 38.03 -8.07
N ASP A 220 9.93 38.25 -6.98
CA ASP A 220 11.40 38.20 -6.98
C ASP A 220 11.84 36.76 -6.64
N GLU A 221 11.48 35.82 -7.51
CA GLU A 221 11.84 34.42 -7.39
C GLU A 221 13.22 34.20 -8.02
N GLN A 222 14.27 34.70 -7.36
CA GLN A 222 15.65 34.42 -7.74
C GLN A 222 16.43 33.79 -6.56
N HIS A 223 17.04 32.65 -6.87
CA HIS A 223 18.09 31.97 -6.12
C HIS A 223 17.71 31.19 -4.85
N LEU A 224 17.30 29.94 -5.07
CA LEU A 224 17.61 28.84 -4.16
C LEU A 224 18.04 27.57 -4.94
N GLU A 225 18.80 27.76 -6.03
CA GLU A 225 19.65 26.69 -6.59
C GLU A 225 20.98 26.71 -5.82
N LEU A 226 20.96 26.25 -4.57
CA LEU A 226 22.19 25.79 -3.93
C LEU A 226 22.50 24.41 -4.52
N LEU A 227 23.23 24.42 -5.63
CA LEU A 227 23.95 23.27 -6.15
C LEU A 227 25.01 22.86 -5.10
N GLU A 228 24.59 22.13 -4.07
CA GLU A 228 25.52 21.41 -3.20
C GLU A 228 26.23 20.36 -4.07
N ASP A 229 27.56 20.33 -3.98
CA ASP A 229 28.42 19.45 -4.77
C ASP A 229 28.01 17.98 -4.51
N PRO A 230 27.49 17.24 -5.51
CA PRO A 230 26.74 16.01 -5.28
C PRO A 230 27.56 14.79 -4.81
N ILE A 231 28.86 14.97 -4.52
CA ILE A 231 29.82 13.86 -4.48
C ILE A 231 30.35 13.53 -3.07
N GLU A 232 30.25 14.41 -2.06
CA GLU A 232 31.05 14.20 -0.84
C GLU A 232 30.34 13.75 0.45
N ASP A 233 29.00 13.59 0.51
CA ASP A 233 28.40 13.00 1.73
C ASP A 233 27.19 12.08 1.47
N MET A 234 27.48 10.81 1.17
CA MET A 234 26.47 9.75 1.08
C MET A 234 25.70 9.54 2.39
N ASP A 235 26.23 9.99 3.52
CA ASP A 235 25.58 9.88 4.83
C ASP A 235 24.60 11.04 5.10
N ARG A 236 24.68 12.15 4.35
CA ARG A 236 23.84 13.33 4.55
C ARG A 236 22.45 13.15 3.94
N ILE A 237 21.44 13.52 4.73
CA ILE A 237 20.02 13.54 4.35
C ILE A 237 19.66 14.96 3.94
N PRO A 238 18.91 15.16 2.84
CA PRO A 238 18.42 16.48 2.44
C PRO A 238 17.71 17.20 3.59
N SER A 239 18.10 18.45 3.88
CA SER A 239 17.58 19.20 5.03
C SER A 239 16.06 19.41 4.96
N CYS A 240 15.50 19.54 3.75
CA CYS A 240 14.05 19.63 3.56
C CYS A 240 13.34 18.41 4.17
N LEU A 241 13.87 17.21 4.02
CA LEU A 241 13.29 15.97 4.56
C LEU A 241 13.38 15.86 6.09
N LEU A 242 14.20 16.70 6.72
CA LEU A 242 14.40 16.74 8.16
C LEU A 242 13.57 17.82 8.85
N SER A 243 12.82 18.62 8.10
CA SER A 243 11.93 19.64 8.65
C SER A 243 10.69 19.01 9.28
N ALA A 244 10.19 19.58 10.38
CA ALA A 244 8.90 19.23 10.99
C ALA A 244 7.71 19.42 10.04
N THR A 245 7.85 20.25 9.01
CA THR A 245 6.81 20.45 7.98
C THR A 245 6.81 19.39 6.88
N SER A 246 7.81 18.50 6.86
CA SER A 246 7.98 17.49 5.81
C SER A 246 7.34 16.16 6.17
N LEU A 247 6.03 16.12 5.97
CA LEU A 247 5.18 14.96 6.21
C LEU A 247 4.60 14.43 4.89
N PHE A 248 4.40 13.12 4.83
CA PHE A 248 3.98 12.37 3.66
C PHE A 248 2.82 11.45 4.02
N LYS A 249 1.89 11.23 3.10
CA LYS A 249 1.04 10.04 3.14
C LYS A 249 1.82 8.92 2.46
N TYR A 250 1.91 7.73 3.07
CA TYR A 250 2.56 6.55 2.49
C TYR A 250 1.75 5.29 2.81
N GLY A 251 1.40 4.50 1.79
CA GLY A 251 0.77 3.17 1.94
C GLY A 251 -0.56 3.11 2.71
N GLY A 252 -1.22 4.26 2.94
CA GLY A 252 -2.41 4.37 3.78
C GLY A 252 -2.89 5.81 4.01
N HIS A 253 -3.64 6.01 5.10
CA HIS A 253 -4.34 7.27 5.41
C HIS A 253 -3.64 8.14 6.45
N ARG A 254 -2.45 7.77 6.94
CA ARG A 254 -1.76 8.53 7.98
C ARG A 254 -0.60 9.30 7.39
N LEU A 255 -0.28 10.42 8.01
CA LEU A 255 0.96 11.13 7.73
C LEU A 255 2.12 10.45 8.44
N GLU A 256 3.25 10.39 7.75
CA GLU A 256 4.52 9.80 8.18
C GLU A 256 5.63 10.80 7.82
N ASP A 257 6.67 10.86 8.64
CA ASP A 257 7.89 11.57 8.28
C ASP A 257 8.84 10.66 7.49
N TYR A 258 9.89 11.25 6.93
CA TYR A 258 10.87 10.52 6.12
C TYR A 258 11.51 9.33 6.86
N THR A 259 11.79 9.50 8.16
CA THR A 259 12.40 8.47 9.02
C THR A 259 11.46 7.28 9.18
N GLU A 260 10.17 7.55 9.35
CA GLU A 260 9.13 6.53 9.50
C GLU A 260 8.87 5.78 8.18
N ILE A 261 8.89 6.45 7.03
CA ILE A 261 8.83 5.80 5.71
C ILE A 261 9.97 4.78 5.58
N LEU A 262 11.19 5.19 5.93
CA LEU A 262 12.34 4.29 5.92
C LEU A 262 12.17 3.15 6.93
N HIS A 263 11.62 3.40 8.11
CA HIS A 263 11.37 2.38 9.13
C HIS A 263 10.32 1.34 8.70
N ILE A 264 9.19 1.79 8.14
CA ILE A 264 8.06 0.94 7.74
C ILE A 264 8.42 0.12 6.50
N ARG A 265 9.21 0.67 5.57
CA ARG A 265 9.60 0.00 4.33
C ARG A 265 10.09 -1.45 4.52
N PRO A 266 11.10 -1.75 5.35
CA PRO A 266 11.54 -3.13 5.61
C PRO A 266 10.47 -4.01 6.28
N LEU A 267 9.55 -3.41 7.04
CA LEU A 267 8.48 -4.09 7.78
C LEU A 267 7.27 -4.44 6.91
N ALA A 268 7.07 -3.73 5.80
CA ALA A 268 5.96 -3.93 4.86
C ALA A 268 5.87 -5.36 4.28
N ARG A 269 6.91 -6.20 4.48
CA ARG A 269 6.93 -7.64 4.19
C ARG A 269 5.76 -8.44 4.78
N ARG A 270 5.03 -7.92 5.77
CA ARG A 270 3.88 -8.62 6.34
C ARG A 270 2.59 -8.58 5.50
N ARG A 271 2.53 -7.83 4.40
CA ARG A 271 1.47 -8.03 3.38
C ARG A 271 1.80 -9.24 2.49
N ILE A 272 1.91 -10.42 3.12
CA ILE A 272 2.34 -11.72 2.55
C ILE A 272 1.47 -12.20 1.36
N TRP A 273 0.34 -11.53 1.11
CA TRP A 273 -0.64 -11.94 0.11
C TRP A 273 -0.53 -11.21 -1.23
N SER A 274 0.25 -10.12 -1.36
CA SER A 274 0.53 -9.56 -2.68
C SER A 274 1.70 -10.30 -3.31
N THR A 275 1.41 -11.08 -4.36
CA THR A 275 2.42 -11.70 -5.23
C THR A 275 3.30 -10.69 -5.98
N ARG A 276 2.98 -9.39 -5.86
CA ARG A 276 3.79 -8.28 -6.37
C ARG A 276 4.76 -7.79 -5.31
N ASP A 277 6.02 -8.12 -5.52
CA ASP A 277 7.15 -7.42 -4.89
C ASP A 277 7.39 -6.13 -5.66
N ASP A 278 6.57 -5.13 -5.38
CA ASP A 278 6.75 -3.82 -6.01
C ASP A 278 8.00 -3.16 -5.41
N GLY A 279 8.98 -2.85 -6.27
CA GLY A 279 10.10 -1.99 -5.92
C GLY A 279 9.65 -0.57 -5.64
N TRP A 280 10.52 0.26 -5.08
CA TRP A 280 10.30 1.70 -5.08
C TRP A 280 10.19 2.19 -6.52
N SER A 281 9.15 2.93 -6.82
CA SER A 281 8.84 3.39 -8.17
C SER A 281 8.23 4.76 -8.06
N THR A 282 8.93 5.80 -8.51
CA THR A 282 8.45 7.20 -8.50
C THR A 282 7.04 7.35 -9.06
N ASP A 283 6.70 6.58 -10.10
CA ASP A 283 5.42 6.70 -10.80
C ASP A 283 4.27 5.94 -10.11
N LYS A 284 4.59 5.04 -9.17
CA LYS A 284 3.64 4.11 -8.54
C LYS A 284 3.64 4.18 -7.03
N THR A 285 4.60 4.90 -6.44
CA THR A 285 4.72 5.00 -5.00
C THR A 285 3.59 5.84 -4.45
N ASP A 286 2.97 5.33 -3.38
CA ASP A 286 1.94 6.01 -2.61
C ASP A 286 2.49 7.18 -1.77
N VAL A 287 3.72 7.66 -2.03
CA VAL A 287 4.32 8.78 -1.30
C VAL A 287 3.79 10.06 -1.90
N VAL A 288 2.91 10.72 -1.17
CA VAL A 288 2.35 12.02 -1.58
C VAL A 288 2.43 13.00 -0.43
N SER A 289 2.63 14.27 -0.74
CA SER A 289 2.45 15.39 0.17
C SER A 289 1.66 16.47 -0.57
N SER A 290 1.09 17.41 0.16
CA SER A 290 0.31 18.51 -0.42
C SER A 290 0.61 19.83 0.28
N GLY A 291 0.40 20.94 -0.42
CA GLY A 291 0.53 22.27 0.17
C GLY A 291 -0.26 22.45 1.46
N GLY A 292 -1.46 21.86 1.54
CA GLY A 292 -2.28 21.89 2.75
C GLY A 292 -1.64 21.20 3.96
N VAL A 293 -0.88 20.11 3.77
CA VAL A 293 -0.15 19.44 4.86
C VAL A 293 0.99 20.31 5.37
N VAL A 294 1.78 20.87 4.45
CA VAL A 294 2.92 21.74 4.77
C VAL A 294 2.46 23.01 5.48
N SER A 295 1.44 23.67 4.94
CA SER A 295 0.86 24.90 5.50
C SER A 295 0.29 24.63 6.89
N MET A 296 -0.49 23.55 7.06
CA MET A 296 -1.01 23.14 8.37
C MET A 296 0.09 22.90 9.40
N ALA A 297 1.13 22.13 9.03
CA ALA A 297 2.26 21.88 9.92
C ALA A 297 2.94 23.20 10.34
N SER A 298 3.14 24.13 9.39
CA SER A 298 3.71 25.46 9.67
C SER A 298 2.87 26.28 10.64
N PHE A 299 1.55 26.33 10.43
CA PHE A 299 0.64 27.02 11.35
C PHE A 299 0.67 26.43 12.76
N LEU A 300 0.69 25.09 12.86
CA LEU A 300 0.77 24.41 14.16
C LEU A 300 2.10 24.68 14.89
N LEU A 301 3.23 24.78 14.16
CA LEU A 301 4.51 25.22 14.73
C LEU A 301 4.39 26.61 15.35
N LYS A 302 3.82 27.56 14.60
CA LYS A 302 3.60 28.93 15.07
C LYS A 302 2.71 28.98 16.32
N GLN A 303 1.64 28.19 16.36
CA GLN A 303 0.75 28.07 17.53
C GLN A 303 1.48 27.49 18.76
N LEU A 304 2.47 26.64 18.56
CA LEU A 304 3.34 26.13 19.64
C LEU A 304 4.47 27.09 20.02
N GLY A 305 4.59 28.25 19.36
CA GLY A 305 5.70 29.17 19.55
C GLY A 305 7.05 28.61 19.07
N LEU A 306 7.01 27.66 18.12
CA LEU A 306 8.20 27.03 17.56
C LEU A 306 8.55 27.66 16.19
N PRO A 307 9.84 27.77 15.86
CA PRO A 307 10.28 28.22 14.54
C PRO A 307 9.81 27.29 13.41
N GLU A 308 9.63 27.82 12.19
CA GLU A 308 9.23 27.04 11.01
C GLU A 308 10.30 26.03 10.57
N ASP A 309 11.58 26.32 10.85
CA ASP A 309 12.73 25.45 10.62
C ASP A 309 12.96 24.44 11.76
N THR A 310 11.95 24.21 12.62
CA THR A 310 12.01 23.17 13.64
C THR A 310 12.24 21.80 12.98
N SER A 311 13.21 21.05 13.50
CA SER A 311 13.56 19.73 12.98
C SER A 311 12.53 18.67 13.35
N MET A 312 12.34 17.69 12.47
CA MET A 312 11.56 16.49 12.74
C MET A 312 12.16 15.67 13.89
N SER A 313 13.48 15.69 14.06
CA SER A 313 14.14 15.00 15.18
C SER A 313 13.69 15.52 16.55
N TYR A 314 13.52 16.84 16.68
CA TYR A 314 12.97 17.45 17.88
C TYR A 314 11.51 17.03 18.09
N MET A 315 10.71 16.99 17.02
CA MET A 315 9.31 16.56 17.08
C MET A 315 9.15 15.09 17.48
N LEU A 316 10.00 14.21 16.95
CA LEU A 316 10.04 12.79 17.34
C LEU A 316 10.47 12.62 18.80
N ALA A 317 11.44 13.42 19.27
CA ALA A 317 11.85 13.41 20.68
C ALA A 317 10.73 13.87 21.64
N CYS A 318 9.80 14.71 21.17
CA CYS A 318 8.60 15.06 21.91
C CYS A 318 7.59 13.90 21.99
N GLY A 319 7.78 12.80 21.25
CA GLY A 319 6.92 11.62 21.29
C GLY A 319 5.46 11.96 21.07
N THR A 320 4.60 11.54 22.00
CA THR A 320 3.16 11.82 21.95
C THR A 320 2.75 13.07 22.73
N ASP A 321 3.65 14.02 22.99
CA ASP A 321 3.35 15.14 23.91
C ASP A 321 2.35 16.17 23.36
N PHE A 322 1.82 15.98 22.14
CA PHE A 322 0.93 16.94 21.50
C PHE A 322 -0.54 16.63 21.78
N ARG A 323 -1.33 17.69 21.98
CA ARG A 323 -2.78 17.62 22.15
C ARG A 323 -3.48 18.67 21.31
N CYS A 324 -4.62 18.28 20.75
CA CYS A 324 -5.59 19.21 20.19
C CYS A 324 -6.48 19.74 21.32
N LEU A 325 -6.54 21.08 21.48
CA LEU A 325 -7.34 21.74 22.51
C LEU A 325 -8.79 22.01 22.06
N THR A 326 -9.09 21.90 20.77
CA THR A 326 -10.42 22.14 20.23
C THR A 326 -11.33 20.91 20.40
N CYS A 327 -10.77 19.71 20.23
CA CYS A 327 -11.48 18.45 20.41
C CYS A 327 -11.71 18.14 21.90
N SER A 328 -12.98 18.16 22.33
CA SER A 328 -13.47 17.71 23.65
C SER A 328 -12.93 16.34 24.06
N ARG A 329 -12.94 15.37 23.14
CA ARG A 329 -12.40 14.02 23.37
C ARG A 329 -10.88 13.93 23.32
N ALA A 330 -10.23 14.74 22.48
CA ALA A 330 -8.77 14.68 22.34
C ALA A 330 -8.04 15.41 23.48
N SER A 331 -8.62 16.51 23.98
CA SER A 331 -8.03 17.35 25.04
C SER A 331 -7.81 16.60 26.37
N GLN A 332 -8.66 15.61 26.70
CA GLN A 332 -8.58 14.91 27.98
C GLN A 332 -7.66 13.67 27.96
N THR A 333 -7.63 12.88 26.89
CA THR A 333 -6.93 11.57 26.90
C THR A 333 -6.03 11.29 25.71
N TRP A 334 -6.14 12.02 24.60
CA TRP A 334 -5.44 11.65 23.37
C TRP A 334 -4.18 12.48 23.16
N SER A 335 -3.08 11.98 23.73
CA SER A 335 -1.72 12.35 23.33
C SER A 335 -1.43 11.83 21.93
N MET A 336 -0.99 12.70 21.03
CA MET A 336 -0.68 12.39 19.63
C MET A 336 0.79 12.65 19.34
N THR A 337 1.36 11.86 18.42
CA THR A 337 2.63 12.24 17.80
C THR A 337 2.47 13.51 16.94
N TRP A 338 3.57 14.15 16.57
CA TRP A 338 3.53 15.31 15.69
C TRP A 338 2.81 15.03 14.36
N ALA A 339 3.15 13.92 13.69
CA ALA A 339 2.52 13.53 12.43
C ALA A 339 1.02 13.26 12.59
N GLU A 340 0.61 12.60 13.68
CA GLU A 340 -0.82 12.37 14.00
C GLU A 340 -1.56 13.68 14.30
N LEU A 341 -0.93 14.64 14.97
CA LEU A 341 -1.53 15.95 15.23
C LEU A 341 -1.79 16.69 13.92
N VAL A 342 -0.79 16.76 13.03
CA VAL A 342 -0.95 17.42 11.73
C VAL A 342 -2.03 16.71 10.90
N ASP A 343 -1.99 15.38 10.85
CA ASP A 343 -2.97 14.56 10.12
C ASP A 343 -4.40 14.76 10.67
N HIS A 344 -4.53 14.89 12.00
CA HIS A 344 -5.80 15.21 12.66
C HIS A 344 -6.37 16.54 12.17
N PHE A 345 -5.58 17.62 12.17
CA PHE A 345 -6.05 18.93 11.70
C PHE A 345 -6.36 18.95 10.20
N VAL A 346 -5.53 18.29 9.37
CA VAL A 346 -5.79 18.16 7.93
C VAL A 346 -7.13 17.45 7.70
N LYS A 347 -7.35 16.30 8.35
CA LYS A 347 -8.61 15.54 8.25
C LYS A 347 -9.81 16.29 8.79
N ALA A 348 -9.65 17.03 9.89
CA ALA A 348 -10.72 17.84 10.44
C ALA A 348 -11.18 18.93 9.46
N ASN A 349 -10.22 19.60 8.81
CA ASN A 349 -10.51 20.63 7.80
C ASN A 349 -11.08 20.06 6.50
N ASP A 350 -10.57 18.91 6.03
CA ASP A 350 -11.15 18.21 4.88
C ASP A 350 -12.58 17.74 5.19
N GLY A 351 -12.81 17.23 6.41
CA GLY A 351 -14.12 16.86 6.91
C GLY A 351 -15.08 18.05 6.95
N TYR A 352 -14.62 19.20 7.44
CA TYR A 352 -15.40 20.43 7.45
C TYR A 352 -15.86 20.85 6.04
N LYS A 353 -14.97 20.80 5.04
CA LYS A 353 -15.33 21.11 3.65
C LYS A 353 -16.40 20.17 3.09
N ASN A 354 -16.26 18.86 3.32
CA ASN A 354 -17.25 17.87 2.89
C ASN A 354 -18.61 18.06 3.60
N ASP A 355 -18.58 18.42 4.89
CA ASP A 355 -19.77 18.72 5.66
C ASP A 355 -20.48 19.99 5.15
N LEU A 356 -19.72 21.04 4.78
CA LEU A 356 -20.27 22.24 4.13
C LEU A 356 -20.93 21.94 2.79
N GLU A 357 -20.31 21.13 1.94
CA GLU A 357 -20.91 20.66 0.68
C GLU A 357 -22.22 19.91 0.96
N THR A 358 -22.23 19.04 1.98
CA THR A 358 -23.44 18.31 2.38
C THR A 358 -24.55 19.22 2.90
N ILE A 359 -24.21 20.27 3.66
CA ILE A 359 -25.16 21.29 4.13
C ILE A 359 -25.79 22.01 2.94
N LYS A 360 -24.94 22.43 1.98
CA LYS A 360 -25.36 23.12 0.76
C LYS A 360 -26.27 22.25 -0.09
N ASP A 361 -25.87 21.01 -0.36
CA ASP A 361 -26.60 20.07 -1.22
C ASP A 361 -27.96 19.66 -0.65
N ARG A 362 -28.12 19.70 0.67
CA ARG A 362 -29.36 19.34 1.37
C ARG A 362 -30.18 20.54 1.82
N GLU A 363 -29.76 21.76 1.51
CA GLU A 363 -30.39 23.01 1.94
C GLU A 363 -30.66 23.04 3.46
N LEU A 364 -29.69 22.55 4.25
CA LEU A 364 -29.84 22.48 5.70
C LEU A 364 -29.54 23.84 6.34
N ASP A 365 -30.48 24.35 7.12
CA ASP A 365 -30.25 25.52 7.99
C ASP A 365 -29.61 25.05 9.31
N VAL A 366 -28.30 24.79 9.26
CA VAL A 366 -27.49 24.39 10.41
C VAL A 366 -26.24 25.27 10.46
N PRO A 367 -26.04 26.06 11.53
CA PRO A 367 -24.82 26.83 11.66
C PRO A 367 -23.65 25.87 11.88
N PHE A 368 -22.57 26.10 11.14
CA PHE A 368 -21.43 25.18 11.08
C PHE A 368 -20.12 25.95 10.95
N LEU A 369 -19.30 25.88 12.00
CA LEU A 369 -18.03 26.58 12.13
C LEU A 369 -16.87 25.59 12.01
N ASN A 370 -15.76 26.07 11.45
CA ASN A 370 -14.54 25.29 11.39
C ASN A 370 -13.79 25.39 12.73
N ASP A 371 -14.04 24.44 13.62
CA ASP A 371 -13.40 24.33 14.93
C ASP A 371 -11.91 23.91 14.88
N HIS A 372 -11.35 23.73 13.68
CA HIS A 372 -9.94 23.41 13.43
C HIS A 372 -9.29 24.40 12.45
N ASP A 373 -9.90 25.57 12.25
CA ASP A 373 -9.32 26.64 11.45
C ASP A 373 -8.17 27.34 12.20
N VAL A 374 -6.96 26.95 11.86
CA VAL A 374 -5.72 27.53 12.39
C VAL A 374 -5.44 28.95 11.91
N THR A 375 -6.16 29.42 10.88
CA THR A 375 -6.02 30.78 10.34
C THR A 375 -6.96 31.77 11.01
N SER A 376 -8.01 31.29 11.66
CA SER A 376 -8.97 32.14 12.35
C SER A 376 -8.26 32.94 13.45
N GLU A 377 -8.54 34.24 13.55
CA GLU A 377 -8.01 35.13 14.60
C GLU A 377 -8.56 34.79 16.00
N ILE A 378 -9.16 33.60 16.18
CA ILE A 378 -9.67 33.13 17.46
C ILE A 378 -8.52 33.18 18.46
N THR A 379 -8.71 34.01 19.49
CA THR A 379 -7.71 34.32 20.50
C THR A 379 -7.51 33.12 21.43
N GLY A 380 -6.63 32.21 21.04
CA GLY A 380 -6.26 31.07 21.88
C GLY A 380 -5.38 30.06 21.17
N ASN A 381 -4.60 29.30 21.96
CA ASN A 381 -3.83 28.20 21.43
C ASN A 381 -4.77 27.04 21.07
N LEU A 382 -4.75 26.61 19.81
CA LEU A 382 -5.52 25.44 19.35
C LEU A 382 -4.85 24.11 19.70
N VAL A 383 -3.55 24.17 19.97
CA VAL A 383 -2.72 23.03 20.30
C VAL A 383 -1.89 23.31 21.54
N ALA A 384 -1.59 22.26 22.28
CA ALA A 384 -0.67 22.33 23.39
C ALA A 384 0.32 21.18 23.32
N ARG A 385 1.55 21.48 23.74
CA ARG A 385 2.51 20.46 24.14
C ARG A 385 2.41 20.26 25.65
N VAL A 386 2.29 19.01 26.06
CA VAL A 386 2.22 18.58 27.47
C VAL A 386 3.44 17.71 27.73
N PRO A 387 4.57 18.31 28.13
CA PRO A 387 5.84 17.59 28.20
C PRO A 387 5.75 16.42 29.16
N ARG A 388 5.97 15.19 28.67
CA ARG A 388 6.15 14.00 29.52
C ARG A 388 7.62 13.69 29.76
N THR A 389 8.47 14.16 28.86
CA THR A 389 9.93 13.98 28.92
C THR A 389 10.63 15.33 28.74
N THR A 390 11.76 15.51 29.42
CA THR A 390 12.65 16.63 29.14
C THR A 390 13.37 16.34 27.83
N VAL A 391 13.08 17.14 26.80
CA VAL A 391 13.79 17.08 25.51
C VAL A 391 14.94 18.07 25.58
N ASP A 392 16.17 17.56 25.72
CA ASP A 392 17.40 18.38 25.77
C ASP A 392 17.90 18.81 24.37
N LEU A 393 17.02 18.72 23.35
CA LEU A 393 17.33 19.11 21.97
C LEU A 393 16.86 20.55 21.69
N ILE A 394 17.70 21.33 21.01
CA ILE A 394 17.30 22.63 20.46
C ILE A 394 16.40 22.37 19.23
N PRO A 395 15.25 23.04 19.08
CA PRO A 395 14.29 22.76 17.99
C PRO A 395 14.90 22.75 16.59
N THR A 396 15.81 23.68 16.29
CA THR A 396 16.41 23.92 14.97
C THR A 396 17.74 23.18 14.74
N LEU A 397 18.07 22.23 15.61
CA LEU A 397 19.38 21.60 15.63
C LEU A 397 19.50 20.47 14.62
N GLU A 398 20.45 20.59 13.68
CA GLU A 398 20.64 19.61 12.61
C GLU A 398 21.42 18.34 13.01
N TYR A 399 21.55 18.00 14.30
CA TYR A 399 22.36 16.84 14.72
C TYR A 399 21.88 15.49 14.13
N ALA A 400 20.68 15.42 13.53
CA ALA A 400 20.14 14.23 12.90
C ALA A 400 20.21 14.24 11.36
N ASN A 401 21.06 15.07 10.74
CA ASN A 401 21.17 15.11 9.27
C ASN A 401 21.97 13.97 8.64
N ARG A 402 22.34 12.96 9.42
CA ARG A 402 23.15 11.81 8.99
C ARG A 402 22.47 10.48 9.28
N TYR A 403 22.55 9.53 8.36
CA TYR A 403 22.01 8.19 8.59
C TYR A 403 22.76 7.40 9.65
N SER A 404 24.06 7.59 9.78
CA SER A 404 24.86 7.01 10.87
C SER A 404 24.30 7.37 12.26
N ILE A 405 23.54 8.47 12.36
CA ILE A 405 22.86 8.93 13.56
C ILE A 405 21.43 8.36 13.62
N LEU A 406 20.61 8.51 12.56
CA LEU A 406 19.26 7.95 12.50
C LEU A 406 19.22 6.42 12.68
N SER A 407 20.26 5.73 12.20
CA SER A 407 20.32 4.27 12.30
C SER A 407 20.51 3.74 13.70
N LYS A 408 21.05 4.55 14.62
CA LYS A 408 21.17 4.19 16.03
C LYS A 408 19.82 4.27 16.76
N THR A 409 18.92 5.15 16.31
CA THR A 409 17.59 5.32 16.91
C THR A 409 16.55 4.36 16.32
N TRP A 410 16.82 3.81 15.12
CA TRP A 410 15.94 2.82 14.49
C TRP A 410 15.89 1.47 15.24
N GLY A 411 14.81 1.23 15.97
CA GLY A 411 14.49 -0.06 16.61
C GLY A 411 14.47 -0.04 18.13
N GLU A 412 14.81 1.09 18.75
CA GLU A 412 14.53 1.35 20.16
C GLU A 412 13.14 1.98 20.25
N GLU A 413 12.13 1.15 20.50
CA GLU A 413 10.78 1.64 20.81
C GLU A 413 10.85 2.37 22.15
N VAL A 414 10.87 3.71 22.10
CA VAL A 414 10.81 4.52 23.31
C VAL A 414 9.40 4.38 23.88
N SER A 415 9.23 3.45 24.82
CA SER A 415 7.96 3.27 25.51
C SER A 415 7.74 4.45 26.46
N PHE A 416 6.82 5.35 26.11
CA PHE A 416 6.44 6.45 26.99
C PHE A 416 5.37 5.95 27.98
N GLU A 417 5.61 6.11 29.28
CA GLU A 417 4.57 5.93 30.28
C GLU A 417 3.45 6.96 30.05
N ILE A 418 2.20 6.49 30.03
CA ILE A 418 1.03 7.35 29.84
C ILE A 418 0.89 8.24 31.07
N CYS A 419 1.38 9.48 30.97
CA CYS A 419 1.12 10.48 31.99
C CYS A 419 -0.35 10.95 31.88
N SER A 420 -1.15 10.60 32.89
CA SER A 420 -2.58 10.91 33.02
C SER A 420 -2.87 12.29 33.63
N GLN A 421 -1.87 13.17 33.71
CA GLN A 421 -2.10 14.53 34.22
C GLN A 421 -3.05 15.30 33.27
N SER A 422 -4.15 15.78 33.84
CA SER A 422 -5.09 16.64 33.15
C SER A 422 -4.49 18.03 33.02
N VAL A 423 -4.34 18.51 31.78
CA VAL A 423 -4.02 19.91 31.54
C VAL A 423 -5.29 20.71 31.76
N LYS A 424 -5.21 21.77 32.59
CA LYS A 424 -6.32 22.67 32.78
C LYS A 424 -6.59 23.41 31.47
N ASP A 425 -7.74 23.13 30.88
CA ASP A 425 -8.25 23.90 29.77
C ASP A 425 -8.73 25.26 30.27
N SER A 426 -7.93 26.30 30.06
CA SER A 426 -8.28 27.68 30.38
C SER A 426 -9.08 28.37 29.28
N SER A 427 -9.34 27.70 28.14
CA SER A 427 -10.05 28.30 27.00
C SER A 427 -11.55 28.47 27.25
N ASP A 428 -12.11 27.75 28.23
CA ASP A 428 -13.55 27.74 28.47
C ASP A 428 -14.08 29.00 29.18
N GLY A 429 -13.20 29.82 29.77
CA GLY A 429 -13.57 31.00 30.57
C GLY A 429 -14.38 30.70 31.85
N GLU A 430 -14.82 29.46 32.04
CA GLU A 430 -15.56 29.01 33.22
C GLU A 430 -14.57 28.69 34.36
N THR A 431 -14.58 29.53 35.39
CA THR A 431 -13.88 29.26 36.66
C THR A 431 -14.42 27.97 37.27
N GLN A 432 -13.52 27.08 37.69
CA GLN A 432 -13.79 25.72 38.21
C GLN A 432 -14.68 25.68 39.48
N GLU A 433 -15.22 26.80 39.93
CA GLU A 433 -15.85 26.96 41.26
C GLU A 433 -17.25 26.33 41.38
N ASP A 434 -17.91 25.95 40.28
CA ASP A 434 -19.27 25.38 40.33
C ASP A 434 -19.37 23.85 40.16
N SER A 435 -18.26 23.11 40.11
CA SER A 435 -18.28 21.66 39.83
C SER A 435 -18.76 20.76 40.99
N ASN A 436 -19.42 21.32 42.01
CA ASN A 436 -20.07 20.54 43.07
C ASN A 436 -21.55 20.20 42.76
N GLU A 437 -22.08 20.55 41.59
CA GLU A 437 -23.36 20.02 41.09
C GLU A 437 -23.23 18.53 40.74
N ARG A 438 -23.26 17.70 41.78
CA ARG A 438 -23.09 16.25 41.74
C ARG A 438 -24.38 15.49 41.38
N THR A 439 -25.27 16.08 40.58
CA THR A 439 -26.56 15.48 40.22
C THR A 439 -26.83 15.69 38.73
N GLU A 440 -26.43 14.73 37.89
CA GLU A 440 -27.34 13.63 37.48
C GLU A 440 -28.66 14.09 36.85
N THR A 441 -28.63 15.12 36.00
CA THR A 441 -29.55 15.09 34.85
C THR A 441 -28.79 14.46 33.69
N LEU A 442 -28.90 13.13 33.56
CA LEU A 442 -28.66 12.47 32.27
C LEU A 442 -29.59 13.15 31.27
N ILE A 443 -29.11 14.17 30.56
CA ILE A 443 -29.87 14.80 29.49
C ILE A 443 -30.15 13.69 28.47
N GLY A 444 -31.45 13.48 28.18
CA GLY A 444 -31.97 12.31 27.46
C GLY A 444 -31.45 12.11 26.02
N SER A 445 -30.55 12.95 25.52
CA SER A 445 -29.78 12.65 24.33
C SER A 445 -28.30 13.00 24.53
N ASN A 446 -27.45 11.98 24.61
CA ASN A 446 -26.00 12.14 24.54
C ASN A 446 -25.52 12.66 23.17
N TYR A 447 -26.42 13.01 22.25
CA TYR A 447 -26.10 13.36 20.86
C TYR A 447 -26.38 14.83 20.57
N CYS A 448 -25.49 15.46 19.82
CA CYS A 448 -25.69 16.82 19.32
C CYS A 448 -26.86 16.84 18.31
N PRO A 449 -27.94 17.61 18.56
CA PRO A 449 -29.10 17.65 17.65
C PRO A 449 -28.75 18.24 16.28
N LEU A 450 -27.80 19.19 16.23
CA LEU A 450 -27.35 19.83 15.00
C LEU A 450 -26.51 18.87 14.14
N CYS A 451 -25.54 18.16 14.71
CA CYS A 451 -24.82 17.08 14.02
C CYS A 451 -25.77 16.01 13.47
N ARG A 452 -26.81 15.65 14.23
CA ARG A 452 -27.81 14.67 13.78
C ARG A 452 -28.56 15.12 12.53
N LYS A 453 -28.85 16.43 12.39
CA LYS A 453 -29.47 16.99 11.16
C LYS A 453 -28.55 16.81 9.94
N LEU A 454 -27.24 16.86 10.13
CA LEU A 454 -26.24 16.60 9.08
C LEU A 454 -26.13 15.11 8.71
N GLY A 455 -26.71 14.22 9.53
CA GLY A 455 -26.48 12.77 9.43
C GLY A 455 -25.19 12.32 10.10
N LEU A 456 -24.56 13.19 10.90
CA LEU A 456 -23.37 12.89 11.68
C LEU A 456 -23.75 12.45 13.09
N TRP A 457 -22.96 11.54 13.65
CA TRP A 457 -23.14 11.03 15.01
C TRP A 457 -22.05 11.60 15.92
N HIS A 458 -22.36 12.71 16.60
CA HIS A 458 -21.49 13.26 17.64
C HIS A 458 -22.08 12.98 19.02
N ARG A 459 -21.26 12.45 19.94
CA ARG A 459 -21.66 12.08 21.30
C ARG A 459 -20.70 12.63 22.33
N GLU A 460 -21.22 13.37 23.31
CA GLU A 460 -20.49 13.81 24.49
C GLU A 460 -21.07 13.17 25.74
N GLU A 461 -20.22 12.75 26.67
CA GLU A 461 -20.65 12.08 27.90
C GLU A 461 -20.99 13.06 29.01
N ILE A 462 -20.46 14.28 28.93
CA ILE A 462 -20.60 15.33 29.94
C ILE A 462 -21.20 16.57 29.27
N VAL A 463 -22.16 17.23 29.93
CA VAL A 463 -22.83 18.43 29.44
C VAL A 463 -21.84 19.53 29.05
N ARG A 464 -20.76 19.69 29.82
CA ARG A 464 -19.66 20.61 29.49
C ARG A 464 -19.02 20.31 28.13
N GLY A 465 -18.77 19.04 27.82
CA GLY A 465 -18.24 18.63 26.51
C GLY A 465 -19.21 18.98 25.38
N MET A 466 -20.52 18.77 25.59
CA MET A 466 -21.54 19.13 24.61
C MET A 466 -21.63 20.65 24.41
N ARG A 467 -21.59 21.46 25.49
CA ARG A 467 -21.56 22.93 25.41
C ARG A 467 -20.36 23.44 24.62
N LYS A 468 -19.18 22.88 24.89
CA LYS A 468 -17.97 23.21 24.15
C LYS A 468 -18.14 22.88 22.67
N HIS A 469 -18.60 21.66 22.36
CA HIS A 469 -18.85 21.24 20.99
C HIS A 469 -19.86 22.12 20.24
N THR A 470 -21.03 22.43 20.83
CA THR A 470 -22.04 23.28 20.16
C THR A 470 -21.50 24.70 19.97
N ARG A 471 -20.75 25.23 20.94
CA ARG A 471 -20.11 26.54 20.82
C ARG A 471 -19.07 26.56 19.70
N THR A 472 -18.13 25.62 19.68
CA THR A 472 -17.00 25.66 18.74
C THR A 472 -17.37 25.23 17.33
N ARG A 473 -18.24 24.22 17.19
CA ARG A 473 -18.58 23.64 15.89
C ARG A 473 -19.86 24.17 15.29
N HIS A 474 -20.78 24.70 16.10
CA HIS A 474 -22.04 25.25 15.63
C HIS A 474 -22.22 26.73 15.92
N GLY A 475 -21.40 27.34 16.78
CA GLY A 475 -21.61 28.74 17.19
C GLY A 475 -22.91 28.94 17.98
N THR A 476 -23.42 27.89 18.62
CA THR A 476 -24.70 27.92 19.35
C THR A 476 -24.57 27.47 20.80
N ASP A 477 -25.56 27.81 21.63
CA ASP A 477 -25.79 27.14 22.91
C ASP A 477 -26.35 25.69 22.71
N LEU A 478 -26.71 25.02 23.80
CA LEU A 478 -27.25 23.64 23.75
C LEU A 478 -28.64 23.59 23.13
N GLU A 479 -29.38 24.68 23.25
CA GLU A 479 -30.72 24.89 22.73
C GLU A 479 -30.70 25.20 21.22
N GLY A 480 -29.52 25.48 20.66
CA GLY A 480 -29.32 25.81 19.24
C GLY A 480 -29.50 27.30 18.93
N ASN A 481 -29.57 28.16 19.94
CA ASN A 481 -29.59 29.60 19.73
C ASN A 481 -28.19 30.07 19.37
N SER A 482 -28.08 30.93 18.35
CA SER A 482 -26.82 31.56 17.98
C SER A 482 -26.24 32.34 19.14
N LEU A 483 -24.95 32.16 19.41
CA LEU A 483 -24.24 32.97 20.40
C LEU A 483 -23.95 34.33 19.78
N THR A 484 -24.89 35.27 19.92
CA THR A 484 -24.93 36.57 19.24
C THR A 484 -23.84 37.56 19.67
N GLU A 485 -22.88 37.17 20.52
CA GLU A 485 -21.86 38.05 21.09
C GLU A 485 -20.46 37.42 21.08
N GLN A 486 -19.82 37.40 19.91
CA GLN A 486 -18.37 37.61 19.79
C GLN A 486 -18.07 38.77 18.82
N SER A 487 -18.98 39.75 18.76
CA SER A 487 -19.00 40.91 17.87
C SER A 487 -17.90 41.95 18.14
N GLY A 488 -16.79 41.56 18.74
CA GLY A 488 -15.57 42.38 18.82
C GLY A 488 -14.59 42.13 17.66
N VAL A 489 -14.72 41.01 16.94
CA VAL A 489 -13.78 40.61 15.88
C VAL A 489 -14.55 40.15 14.63
N GLY A 490 -14.73 41.07 13.68
CA GLY A 490 -14.85 40.84 12.23
C GLY A 490 -16.04 40.04 11.67
N GLN A 491 -17.15 40.71 11.34
CA GLN A 491 -18.23 40.19 10.48
C GLN A 491 -17.90 40.12 8.96
N ASP A 492 -16.62 40.21 8.56
CA ASP A 492 -16.22 40.24 7.14
C ASP A 492 -16.04 38.86 6.47
N ALA A 493 -16.22 37.76 7.21
CA ALA A 493 -15.98 36.42 6.66
C ALA A 493 -17.15 35.85 5.83
N THR A 494 -18.37 36.36 5.98
CA THR A 494 -19.57 35.74 5.36
C THR A 494 -19.78 36.10 3.88
N GLN A 495 -18.93 36.94 3.26
CA GLN A 495 -19.11 37.39 1.86
C GLN A 495 -18.15 36.76 0.82
N ARG A 496 -17.30 35.79 1.17
CA ARG A 496 -16.30 35.22 0.22
C ARG A 496 -16.61 33.85 -0.38
N LEU A 497 -17.80 33.28 -0.18
CA LEU A 497 -18.17 31.96 -0.74
C LEU A 497 -18.92 32.01 -2.07
N ASP A 498 -19.14 33.21 -2.64
CA ASP A 498 -19.79 33.41 -3.95
C ASP A 498 -18.85 33.93 -5.06
N ALA A 499 -17.53 33.75 -4.94
CA ALA A 499 -16.53 34.14 -5.95
C ALA A 499 -15.65 32.98 -6.40
#